data_AF-A0A3E0N7H6-F1
#
_entry.id   AF-A0A3E0N7H6-F1
#
_cell.length_a   1.000
_cell.length_b   1.000
_cell.length_c   1.000
_cell.angle_alpha   90.00
_cell.angle_beta   90.00
_cell.angle_gamma   90.00
#
_symmetry.space_group_name_H-M   'P 1'
#
loop_
_entity.id
_entity.type
_entity.pdbx_description
1 polymer ?
#
loop_
_entity_poly.entity_id
_entity_poly.type
_entity_poly.pdbx_seq_one_letter_code
_entity_poly.pdbx_strand_id
1 'polypeptide(L)'
;MTKAAGHEGWDDCPRGELRAMVGQLKSAQRRRAVGRAALASGLVLLVVTGAALLASNPFGGQLPGGLACAHVKSLVAEYLADGLEPDLHEKVDRHLAHCEACRNFYASEREKASRLDTATGLALLTTAPAVGLLWLAVIGA
;
A
#
# COMPACT_ATOMS: atom_id res chain seq x y z
N MET A 1 -47.12 -4.63 -77.05
CA MET A 1 -48.18 -4.50 -76.03
C MET A 1 -47.65 -5.02 -74.70
N THR A 2 -47.10 -4.16 -73.86
CA THR A 2 -46.66 -4.49 -72.50
C THR A 2 -47.50 -3.67 -71.53
N LYS A 3 -48.16 -4.38 -70.61
CA LYS A 3 -49.15 -3.89 -69.66
C LYS A 3 -48.42 -3.20 -68.50
N ALA A 4 -48.57 -1.89 -68.36
CA ALA A 4 -48.11 -1.16 -67.19
C ALA A 4 -48.91 -1.65 -65.97
N ALA A 5 -48.23 -2.29 -65.02
CA ALA A 5 -48.82 -2.65 -63.75
C ALA A 5 -49.13 -1.37 -62.97
N GLY A 6 -50.42 -1.14 -62.70
CA GLY A 6 -50.90 -0.02 -61.92
C GLY A 6 -50.32 -0.07 -60.51
N HIS A 7 -49.77 1.06 -60.07
CA HIS A 7 -49.47 1.31 -58.67
C HIS A 7 -50.79 1.48 -57.91
N GLU A 8 -51.36 0.37 -57.45
CA GLU A 8 -52.50 0.36 -56.54
C GLU A 8 -52.01 0.74 -55.14
N GLY A 9 -52.45 1.92 -54.67
CA GLY A 9 -52.61 2.22 -53.24
C GLY A 9 -51.35 2.63 -52.47
N TRP A 10 -50.54 3.54 -52.97
CA TRP A 10 -49.63 4.28 -52.08
C TRP A 10 -50.44 5.35 -51.35
N ASP A 11 -50.90 5.04 -50.14
CA ASP A 11 -51.59 6.03 -49.29
C ASP A 11 -50.61 7.14 -48.87
N ASP A 12 -51.09 8.38 -48.88
CA ASP A 12 -50.31 9.54 -48.44
C ASP A 12 -49.88 9.35 -46.98
N CYS A 13 -48.57 9.34 -46.75
CA CYS A 13 -48.01 9.15 -45.42
C CYS A 13 -48.48 10.28 -44.49
N PRO A 14 -49.05 9.96 -43.30
CA PRO A 14 -49.52 10.97 -42.37
C PRO A 14 -48.38 11.93 -41.99
N ARG A 15 -48.62 13.24 -42.17
CA ARG A 15 -47.60 14.27 -41.91
C ARG A 15 -47.08 14.17 -40.48
N GLY A 16 -45.79 13.87 -40.34
CA GLY A 16 -45.06 13.99 -39.07
C GLY A 16 -44.56 12.68 -38.48
N GLU A 17 -45.05 11.52 -38.92
CA GLU A 17 -44.64 10.22 -38.37
C GLU A 17 -43.15 9.93 -38.66
N LEU A 18 -42.70 10.19 -39.89
CA LEU A 18 -41.29 10.11 -40.26
C LEU A 18 -40.42 11.07 -39.44
N ARG A 19 -40.90 12.27 -39.13
CA ARG A 19 -40.17 13.22 -38.27
C ARG A 19 -40.07 12.71 -36.83
N ALA A 20 -41.12 12.08 -36.31
CA ALA A 20 -41.12 11.50 -34.98
C ALA A 20 -40.10 10.35 -34.87
N MET A 21 -40.05 9.44 -35.85
CA MET A 21 -39.08 8.34 -35.88
C MET A 21 -37.63 8.85 -35.98
N VAL A 22 -37.36 9.85 -36.84
CA VAL A 22 -36.03 10.48 -36.93
C VAL A 22 -35.65 11.18 -35.62
N GLY A 23 -36.61 11.84 -34.95
CA GLY A 23 -36.41 12.47 -33.66
C GLY A 23 -36.02 11.46 -32.57
N GLN A 24 -36.71 10.33 -32.51
CA GLN A 24 -36.40 9.24 -31.57
C GLN A 24 -34.99 8.68 -31.80
N LEU A 25 -34.64 8.36 -33.05
CA LEU A 25 -33.31 7.86 -33.40
C LEU A 25 -32.19 8.85 -33.04
N LYS A 26 -32.37 10.14 -33.36
CA LYS A 26 -31.39 11.17 -32.99
C LYS A 26 -31.22 11.31 -31.49
N SER A 27 -32.31 11.25 -30.72
CA SER A 27 -32.25 11.33 -29.26
C SER A 27 -31.54 10.11 -28.64
N ALA A 28 -31.80 8.90 -29.16
CA ALA A 28 -31.14 7.67 -28.74
C ALA A 28 -29.65 7.69 -29.09
N GLN A 29 -29.29 8.19 -30.29
CA GLN A 29 -27.91 8.34 -30.72
C GLN A 29 -27.16 9.36 -29.85
N ARG A 30 -27.78 10.50 -29.51
CA ARG A 30 -27.19 11.50 -28.63
C ARG A 30 -26.95 10.96 -27.22
N ARG A 31 -27.90 10.20 -26.66
CA ARG A 31 -27.74 9.54 -25.35
C ARG A 31 -26.57 8.55 -25.35
N ARG A 32 -26.42 7.74 -26.41
CA ARG A 32 -25.29 6.81 -26.56
C ARG A 32 -23.95 7.52 -26.69
N ALA A 33 -23.90 8.62 -27.45
CA ALA A 33 -22.68 9.43 -27.60
C ALA A 33 -22.25 10.07 -26.27
N VAL A 34 -23.19 10.66 -25.52
CA VAL A 34 -22.92 11.25 -24.21
C VAL A 34 -22.50 10.19 -23.20
N GLY A 35 -23.16 9.03 -23.18
CA GLY A 35 -22.79 7.92 -22.29
C GLY A 35 -21.36 7.41 -22.51
N ARG A 36 -20.91 7.32 -23.77
CA ARG A 36 -19.53 6.93 -24.09
C ARG A 36 -18.51 7.99 -23.67
N ALA A 37 -18.83 9.27 -23.85
CA ALA A 37 -17.95 10.36 -23.42
C ALA A 37 -17.82 10.45 -21.88
N ALA A 38 -18.91 10.18 -21.15
CA ALA A 38 -18.91 10.16 -19.69
C ALA A 38 -18.00 9.04 -19.12
N LEU A 39 -18.05 7.84 -19.72
CA LEU A 39 -17.18 6.73 -19.30
C LEU A 39 -15.70 7.01 -19.55
N ALA A 40 -15.35 7.59 -20.70
CA ALA A 40 -13.98 7.92 -21.04
C ALA A 40 -13.39 8.99 -20.09
N SER A 41 -14.16 10.04 -19.78
CA SER A 41 -13.71 11.11 -18.88
C SER A 41 -13.54 10.64 -17.42
N GLY A 42 -14.43 9.77 -16.93
CA GLY A 42 -14.32 9.21 -15.59
C GLY A 42 -13.04 8.40 -15.38
N LEU A 43 -12.63 7.62 -16.38
CA LEU A 43 -11.44 6.77 -16.29
C LEU A 43 -10.15 7.60 -16.29
N VAL A 44 -10.09 8.68 -17.07
CA VAL A 44 -8.97 9.62 -17.08
C VAL A 44 -8.83 10.31 -15.72
N LEU A 45 -9.94 10.81 -15.15
CA LEU A 45 -9.92 11.43 -13.82
C LEU A 45 -9.42 10.44 -12.77
N LEU A 46 -9.90 9.21 -12.77
CA LEU A 46 -9.51 8.20 -11.79
C LEU A 46 -8.01 7.86 -11.88
N VAL A 47 -7.46 7.76 -13.09
CA VAL A 47 -6.02 7.54 -13.31
C VAL A 47 -5.20 8.75 -12.85
N VAL A 48 -5.60 9.97 -13.20
CA VAL A 48 -4.86 11.19 -12.82
C VAL A 48 -4.89 11.40 -11.31
N THR A 49 -6.06 11.29 -10.68
CA THR A 49 -6.19 11.44 -9.22
C THR A 49 -5.50 10.29 -8.49
N GLY A 50 -5.60 9.06 -8.98
CA GLY A 50 -4.89 7.91 -8.43
C GLY A 50 -3.37 8.08 -8.49
N ALA A 51 -2.83 8.51 -9.64
CA ALA A 51 -1.40 8.78 -9.80
C ALA A 51 -0.92 9.94 -8.91
N ALA A 52 -1.70 11.02 -8.80
CA ALA A 52 -1.38 12.14 -7.92
C ALA A 52 -1.34 11.70 -6.44
N LEU A 53 -2.30 10.88 -6.00
CA LEU A 53 -2.30 10.32 -4.65
C LEU A 53 -1.10 9.41 -4.41
N LEU A 54 -0.76 8.52 -5.36
CA LEU A 54 0.44 7.68 -5.26
C LEU A 54 1.73 8.50 -5.22
N ALA A 55 1.84 9.57 -6.04
CA ALA A 55 3.00 10.44 -6.07
C ALA A 55 3.12 11.32 -4.81
N SER A 56 1.98 11.74 -4.25
CA SER A 56 1.93 12.47 -2.99
C SER A 56 2.07 11.57 -1.76
N ASN A 57 2.02 10.24 -1.92
CA ASN A 57 2.16 9.32 -0.82
C ASN A 57 3.63 9.37 -0.33
N PRO A 58 3.90 9.94 0.85
CA PRO A 58 5.26 10.12 1.35
C PRO A 58 5.97 8.78 1.63
N PHE A 59 5.25 7.66 1.53
CA PHE A 59 5.76 6.31 1.71
C PHE A 59 6.69 5.81 0.58
N GLY A 60 6.67 6.44 -0.60
CA GLY A 60 7.51 6.03 -1.74
C GLY A 60 8.77 6.88 -1.96
N GLY A 61 8.87 8.04 -1.31
CA GLY A 61 10.01 8.95 -1.45
C GLY A 61 11.16 8.54 -0.55
N GLN A 62 12.38 8.52 -1.07
CA GLN A 62 13.60 8.46 -0.27
C GLN A 62 13.54 9.50 0.85
N LEU A 63 13.30 9.04 2.09
CA LEU A 63 13.32 9.90 3.26
C LEU A 63 14.73 10.49 3.47
N PRO A 64 14.86 11.65 4.13
CA PRO A 64 16.15 12.24 4.47
C PRO A 64 16.98 11.22 5.27
N GLY A 65 17.97 10.61 4.62
CA GLY A 65 18.73 9.46 5.16
C GLY A 65 18.94 8.34 4.14
N GLY A 66 18.21 8.33 3.02
CA GLY A 66 18.44 7.40 1.90
C GLY A 66 18.03 5.94 2.19
N LEU A 67 17.49 5.66 3.38
CA LEU A 67 17.04 4.34 3.78
C LEU A 67 15.53 4.17 3.56
N ALA A 68 15.18 3.10 2.85
CA ALA A 68 13.80 2.65 2.73
C ALA A 68 13.29 2.07 4.07
N CYS A 69 12.01 2.26 4.39
CA CYS A 69 11.42 1.74 5.62
C CYS A 69 11.61 0.22 5.78
N ALA A 70 11.56 -0.53 4.67
CA ALA A 70 11.80 -1.98 4.68
C ALA A 70 13.22 -2.33 5.15
N HIS A 71 14.21 -1.53 4.74
CA HIS A 71 15.61 -1.73 5.12
C HIS A 71 15.86 -1.33 6.58
N VAL A 72 15.21 -0.26 7.07
CA VAL A 72 15.28 0.10 8.49
C VAL A 72 14.72 -1.05 9.34
N LYS A 73 13.58 -1.63 8.96
CA LYS A 73 12.98 -2.77 9.69
C LYS A 73 13.90 -3.98 9.78
N SER A 74 14.69 -4.29 8.75
CA SER A 74 15.68 -5.38 8.82
C SER A 74 16.86 -5.06 9.73
N LEU A 75 17.22 -3.79 9.89
CA LEU A 75 18.34 -3.36 10.74
C LEU A 75 17.96 -3.14 12.22
N VAL A 76 16.67 -3.09 12.56
CA VAL A 76 16.21 -2.78 13.95
C VAL A 76 16.79 -3.74 14.98
N ALA A 77 16.92 -5.04 14.68
CA ALA A 77 17.45 -6.02 15.63
C ALA A 77 18.92 -5.76 15.97
N GLU A 78 19.76 -5.54 14.96
CA GLU A 78 21.17 -5.21 15.13
C GLU A 78 21.35 -3.81 15.76
N TYR A 79 20.44 -2.88 15.46
CA TYR A 79 20.43 -1.53 16.01
C TYR A 79 20.12 -1.55 17.52
N LEU A 80 19.15 -2.36 17.96
CA LEU A 80 18.84 -2.57 19.37
C LEU A 80 19.98 -3.25 20.15
N ALA A 81 20.80 -4.03 19.45
CA ALA A 81 21.97 -4.70 20.02
C ALA A 81 23.24 -3.83 20.02
N ASP A 82 23.15 -2.55 19.64
CA ASP A 82 24.28 -1.64 19.44
C ASP A 82 25.37 -2.22 18.50
N GLY A 83 24.98 -3.13 17.60
CA GLY A 83 25.88 -3.85 16.70
C GLY A 83 26.03 -3.22 15.31
N LEU A 84 25.35 -2.10 15.06
CA LEU A 84 25.37 -1.42 13.76
C LEU A 84 26.64 -0.61 13.55
N GLU A 85 27.10 -0.53 12.29
CA GLU A 85 28.15 0.41 11.89
C GLU A 85 27.71 1.86 12.17
N PRO A 86 28.58 2.76 12.67
CA PRO A 86 28.19 4.11 13.09
C PRO A 86 27.51 4.95 11.99
N ASP A 87 27.90 4.80 10.72
CA ASP A 87 27.25 5.49 9.60
C ASP A 87 25.81 4.99 9.36
N LEU A 88 25.56 3.69 9.56
CA LEU A 88 24.21 3.13 9.49
C LEU A 88 23.38 3.55 10.70
N HIS A 89 23.99 3.65 11.88
CA HIS A 89 23.33 4.11 13.09
C HIS A 89 22.76 5.52 12.88
N GLU A 90 23.56 6.45 12.36
CA GLU A 90 23.11 7.83 12.09
C GLU A 90 21.97 7.88 11.06
N LYS A 91 22.02 7.03 10.02
CA LYS A 91 20.95 6.96 9.02
C LYS A 91 19.65 6.41 9.60
N VAL A 92 19.72 5.41 10.48
CA VAL A 92 18.56 4.86 11.17
C VAL A 92 17.97 5.90 12.13
N ASP A 93 18.80 6.58 12.93
CA ASP A 93 18.39 7.68 13.81
C ASP A 93 17.63 8.78 13.06
N ARG A 94 18.22 9.24 11.95
CA ARG A 94 17.62 10.27 11.09
C ARG A 94 16.29 9.82 10.51
N HIS A 95 16.17 8.55 10.13
CA HIS A 95 14.92 7.99 9.62
C HIS A 95 13.85 7.89 10.72
N LEU A 96 14.20 7.40 11.91
CA LEU A 96 13.27 7.28 13.04
C LEU A 96 12.75 8.66 13.51
N ALA A 97 13.56 9.71 13.39
CA ALA A 97 13.16 11.08 13.68
C ALA A 97 12.00 11.57 12.78
N HIS A 98 11.95 11.13 11.52
CA HIS A 98 10.99 11.62 10.51
C HIS A 98 9.87 10.63 10.17
N CYS A 99 10.04 9.33 10.45
CA CYS A 99 9.07 8.29 10.09
C CYS A 99 8.36 7.75 11.33
N GLU A 100 7.11 8.18 11.56
CA GLU A 100 6.29 7.72 12.68
C GLU A 100 6.05 6.20 12.65
N ALA A 101 5.81 5.63 11.46
CA ALA A 101 5.57 4.20 11.29
C ALA A 101 6.77 3.35 11.76
N CYS A 102 7.99 3.76 11.40
CA CYS A 102 9.21 3.06 11.81
C CYS A 102 9.53 3.28 13.31
N ARG A 103 9.19 4.45 13.86
CA ARG A 103 9.31 4.74 15.30
C ARG A 103 8.41 3.84 16.14
N ASN A 104 7.15 3.68 15.73
CA ASN A 104 6.20 2.78 16.39
C ASN A 104 6.66 1.33 16.30
N PHE A 105 7.19 0.92 15.14
CA PHE A 105 7.78 -0.42 14.98
C PHE A 105 8.98 -0.64 15.91
N TYR A 106 9.93 0.30 15.94
CA TYR A 106 11.09 0.25 16.85
C TYR A 106 10.67 0.16 18.32
N ALA A 107 9.70 0.98 18.75
CA ALA A 107 9.17 0.92 20.12
C ALA A 107 8.61 -0.48 20.45
N SER A 108 7.85 -1.08 19.53
CA SER A 108 7.30 -2.42 19.72
C SER A 108 8.36 -3.52 19.80
N GLU A 109 9.44 -3.43 19.03
CA GLU A 109 10.55 -4.39 19.09
C GLU A 109 11.38 -4.22 20.37
N ARG A 110 11.60 -2.98 20.82
CA ARG A 110 12.27 -2.69 22.10
C ARG A 110 11.49 -3.26 23.30
N GLU A 111 10.16 -3.14 23.29
CA GLU A 111 9.31 -3.76 24.30
C GLU A 111 9.43 -5.29 24.30
N LYS A 112 9.52 -5.93 23.12
CA LYS A 112 9.74 -7.38 23.03
C LYS A 112 11.10 -7.79 23.57
N ALA A 113 12.16 -7.06 23.22
CA ALA A 113 13.52 -7.33 23.68
C ALA A 113 13.62 -7.27 25.21
N SER A 114 13.10 -6.21 25.83
CA SER A 114 13.11 -6.07 27.31
C SER A 114 12.34 -7.17 28.05
N ARG A 115 11.28 -7.74 27.45
CA ARG A 115 10.57 -8.90 28.02
C ARG A 115 11.43 -10.16 28.02
N LEU A 116 12.22 -10.38 26.97
CA LEU A 116 13.09 -11.56 26.87
C LEU A 116 14.21 -11.51 27.92
N ASP A 117 14.80 -10.34 28.15
CA ASP A 117 15.87 -10.19 29.15
C ASP A 117 15.39 -10.53 30.57
N THR A 118 14.16 -10.13 30.91
CA THR A 118 13.58 -10.48 32.22
C THR A 118 13.33 -11.98 32.41
N ALA A 119 12.97 -12.69 31.34
CA ALA A 119 12.77 -14.14 31.39
C ALA A 119 14.10 -14.90 31.53
N THR A 120 15.14 -14.48 30.79
CA THR A 120 16.46 -15.11 30.83
C THR A 120 17.18 -14.85 32.16
N GLY A 121 17.00 -13.66 32.73
CA GLY A 121 17.58 -13.31 34.04
C GLY A 121 17.10 -14.21 35.18
N LEU A 122 15.84 -14.65 35.16
CA LEU A 122 15.28 -15.58 36.16
C LEU A 122 15.84 -17.00 36.02
N ALA A 123 16.17 -17.46 34.81
CA ALA A 123 16.73 -18.78 34.61
C ALA A 123 18.15 -18.92 35.20
N LEU A 124 18.98 -17.86 35.08
CA LEU A 124 20.36 -17.85 35.57
C LEU A 124 20.47 -17.86 37.10
N LEU A 125 19.47 -17.38 37.83
CA LEU A 125 19.44 -17.41 39.30
C LEU A 125 19.13 -18.80 39.88
N THR A 126 18.57 -19.71 39.08
CA THR A 126 18.17 -21.06 39.55
C THR A 126 19.23 -22.14 39.32
N THR A 127 20.28 -21.84 38.54
CA THR A 127 21.37 -22.77 38.22
C THR A 127 22.70 -22.29 38.77
N ALA A 128 22.74 -21.80 40.01
CA ALA A 128 24.00 -21.70 40.75
C ALA A 128 24.42 -23.11 41.21
N PRO A 129 25.42 -23.76 40.58
CA PRO A 129 25.83 -25.08 41.03
C PRO A 129 26.56 -24.93 42.37
N ALA A 130 26.16 -25.71 43.37
CA ALA A 130 26.79 -25.78 44.69
C ALA A 130 28.19 -26.43 44.66
N VAL A 131 29.05 -26.02 43.72
CA VAL A 131 30.37 -26.62 43.45
C VAL A 131 31.48 -25.93 44.26
N GLY A 132 31.15 -24.86 45.01
CA GLY A 132 32.12 -24.10 45.81
C GLY A 132 32.59 -24.73 47.12
N LEU A 133 32.04 -25.86 47.58
CA LEU A 133 32.36 -26.40 48.92
C LEU A 133 33.39 -27.54 48.94
N LEU A 134 33.94 -27.97 47.80
CA LEU A 134 34.81 -29.16 47.74
C LEU A 134 36.32 -28.87 47.58
N TRP A 135 36.75 -27.63 47.37
CA TRP A 135 38.18 -27.30 47.16
C TRP A 135 39.00 -27.02 48.43
N LEU A 136 38.38 -26.94 49.62
CA LEU A 136 39.11 -26.70 50.87
C LEU A 136 39.74 -27.95 51.51
N ALA A 137 39.53 -29.16 50.95
CA ALA A 137 39.97 -30.40 51.59
C ALA A 137 41.31 -30.98 51.10
N VAL A 138 41.98 -30.40 50.08
CA VAL A 138 43.11 -31.08 49.39
C VAL A 138 44.50 -30.50 49.71
N ILE A 139 44.63 -29.38 50.44
CA ILE A 139 45.95 -28.74 50.68
C ILE A 139 46.63 -29.18 52.00
N GLY A 140 46.03 -30.07 52.79
CA GLY A 140 46.56 -30.49 54.10
C GLY A 140 46.79 -32.00 54.25
N ALA A 141 47.80 -32.56 53.59
CA ALA A 141 48.37 -33.88 53.91
C ALA A 141 49.85 -33.95 53.52
#